data_AF-A0A495EGS6-F1
#
_entry.id   AF-A0A495EGS6-F1
#
_cell.length_a   1.000
_cell.length_b   1.000
_cell.length_c   1.000
_cell.angle_alpha   90.00
_cell.angle_beta   90.00
_cell.angle_gamma   90.00
#
_symmetry.space_group_name_H-M   'P 1'
#
loop_
_entity.id
_entity.type
_entity.pdbx_description
1 polymer ?
#
loop_
_entity_poly.entity_id
_entity_poly.type
_entity_poly.pdbx_seq_one_letter_code
_entity_poly.pdbx_strand_id
1 'polypeptide(L)'
;MSLKNIIIGTLIIGSILIAGSFYLSFRTKIKDLSNKHPYTTIINKALKTKQECYITIHKHSLENPYIIDLTNSNFYESSNPIYKIPLGTILKIEGAKAFTAPVSGSTHHVILGSVYLNEIKETVKFEFFWGDNPTYGLYDFKDNYDIYPLAPWQESALPFKYFWDGRKEPHNWEEWNSL
;
A
#
# COMPACT_ATOMS: atom_id res chain seq x y z
N MET A 1 -41.15 0.92 34.19
CA MET A 1 -40.74 0.52 32.83
C MET A 1 -41.37 -0.83 32.52
N SER A 2 -42.04 -1.00 31.37
CA SER A 2 -42.70 -2.27 31.03
C SER A 2 -41.68 -3.35 30.69
N LEU A 3 -41.93 -4.61 31.07
CA LEU A 3 -41.11 -5.77 30.72
C LEU A 3 -40.84 -5.85 29.20
N LYS A 4 -41.84 -5.50 28.38
CA LYS A 4 -41.73 -5.40 26.92
C LYS A 4 -40.65 -4.38 26.50
N ASN A 5 -40.59 -3.23 27.16
CA ASN A 5 -39.62 -2.18 26.83
C ASN A 5 -38.20 -2.58 27.26
N ILE A 6 -38.06 -3.37 28.32
CA ILE A 6 -36.78 -3.93 28.76
C ILE A 6 -36.28 -4.95 27.72
N ILE A 7 -37.12 -5.89 27.30
CA ILE A 7 -36.77 -6.91 26.30
C ILE A 7 -36.37 -6.25 24.96
N ILE A 8 -37.16 -5.30 24.48
CA ILE A 8 -36.84 -4.57 23.24
C ILE A 8 -35.53 -3.79 23.38
N GLY A 9 -35.33 -3.10 24.52
CA GLY A 9 -34.09 -2.36 24.79
C GLY A 9 -32.85 -3.28 24.77
N THR A 10 -32.92 -4.43 25.44
CA THR A 10 -31.82 -5.41 25.46
C THR A 10 -31.53 -5.98 24.07
N LEU A 11 -32.56 -6.27 23.27
CA LEU A 11 -32.37 -6.76 21.90
C LEU A 11 -31.68 -5.71 21.02
N ILE A 12 -32.10 -4.44 21.10
CA ILE A 12 -31.48 -3.36 20.33
C ILE A 12 -30.02 -3.18 20.71
N ILE A 13 -29.71 -3.14 22.01
CA ILE A 13 -28.32 -3.01 22.49
C ILE A 13 -27.50 -4.21 22.03
N GLY A 14 -28.03 -5.43 22.17
CA GLY A 14 -27.38 -6.65 21.70
C GLY A 14 -27.08 -6.62 20.20
N SER A 15 -28.04 -6.21 19.37
CA SER A 15 -27.86 -6.08 17.92
C SER A 15 -26.80 -5.04 17.56
N ILE A 16 -26.77 -3.89 18.25
CA ILE A 16 -25.75 -2.84 18.02
C ILE A 16 -24.37 -3.35 18.39
N LEU A 17 -24.21 -4.05 19.52
CA LEU A 17 -22.92 -4.60 19.95
C LEU A 17 -22.41 -5.66 18.98
N ILE A 18 -23.30 -6.53 18.50
CA ILE A 18 -22.96 -7.54 17.50
C ILE A 18 -22.52 -6.86 16.20
N ALA A 19 -23.34 -5.95 15.65
CA ALA A 19 -23.03 -5.22 14.42
C ALA A 19 -21.72 -4.43 14.54
N GLY A 20 -21.47 -3.77 15.68
CA GLY A 20 -20.22 -3.07 15.97
C GLY A 20 -19.02 -4.01 16.00
N SER A 21 -19.15 -5.19 16.60
CA SER A 21 -18.08 -6.20 16.64
C SER A 21 -17.75 -6.73 15.24
N PHE A 22 -18.77 -6.98 14.43
CA PHE A 22 -18.61 -7.33 13.02
C PHE A 22 -17.89 -6.21 12.26
N TYR A 23 -18.34 -4.97 12.38
CA TYR A 23 -17.70 -3.83 11.72
C TYR A 23 -16.21 -3.70 12.10
N LEU A 24 -15.86 -3.83 13.37
CA LEU A 24 -14.47 -3.76 13.82
C LEU A 24 -13.61 -4.92 13.31
N SER A 25 -14.20 -6.11 13.16
CA SER A 25 -13.50 -7.30 12.66
C SER A 25 -13.34 -7.28 11.13
N PHE A 26 -14.33 -6.74 10.41
CA PHE A 26 -14.38 -6.75 8.95
C PHE A 26 -13.92 -5.45 8.27
N ARG A 27 -13.44 -4.46 9.04
CA ARG A 27 -12.84 -3.26 8.44
C ARG A 27 -11.36 -3.45 8.12
N THR A 28 -10.93 -2.90 7.00
CA THR A 28 -9.50 -2.75 6.67
C THR A 28 -8.80 -1.96 7.77
N LYS A 29 -7.69 -2.49 8.26
CA LYS A 29 -6.85 -1.76 9.22
C LYS A 29 -5.85 -0.91 8.44
N ILE A 30 -5.74 0.35 8.82
CA ILE A 30 -4.82 1.31 8.18
C ILE A 30 -3.79 1.73 9.22
N LYS A 31 -2.51 1.68 8.84
CA LYS A 31 -1.40 2.10 9.69
C LYS A 31 -0.50 3.06 8.92
N ASP A 32 -0.16 4.18 9.53
CA ASP A 32 0.81 5.11 8.97
C ASP A 32 2.24 4.53 9.05
N LEU A 33 2.93 4.53 7.92
CA LEU A 33 4.31 4.09 7.77
C LEU A 33 5.27 5.26 7.54
N SER A 34 4.78 6.50 7.45
CA SER A 34 5.57 7.67 7.05
C SER A 34 6.77 7.94 7.95
N ASN A 35 6.68 7.52 9.23
CA ASN A 35 7.76 7.64 10.22
C ASN A 35 8.66 6.40 10.34
N LYS A 36 8.52 5.41 9.45
CA LYS A 36 9.32 4.19 9.42
C LYS A 36 10.33 4.21 8.27
N HIS A 37 11.50 3.63 8.50
CA HIS A 37 12.43 3.34 7.41
C HIS A 37 11.85 2.24 6.50
N PRO A 38 12.02 2.29 5.16
CA PRO A 38 12.72 3.30 4.37
C PRO A 38 11.86 4.53 3.99
N TYR A 39 10.57 4.54 4.33
CA TYR A 39 9.63 5.60 3.95
C TYR A 39 10.07 7.00 4.38
N THR A 40 10.65 7.15 5.58
CA THR A 40 11.20 8.43 6.06
C THR A 40 12.20 9.07 5.11
N THR A 41 12.84 8.30 4.24
CA THR A 41 13.81 8.80 3.27
C THR A 41 13.16 9.46 2.04
N ILE A 42 11.87 9.22 1.79
CA ILE A 42 11.15 9.68 0.58
C ILE A 42 9.95 10.59 0.87
N ILE A 43 9.37 10.52 2.07
CA ILE A 43 8.17 11.28 2.45
C ILE A 43 8.45 12.79 2.43
N ASN A 44 7.45 13.57 1.99
CA ASN A 44 7.51 15.02 1.83
C ASN A 44 8.60 15.50 0.85
N LYS A 45 9.02 14.64 -0.09
CA LYS A 45 10.00 14.98 -1.12
C LYS A 45 9.37 14.97 -2.51
N ALA A 46 9.92 15.82 -3.37
CA ALA A 46 9.71 15.78 -4.80
C ALA A 46 10.82 14.93 -5.43
N LEU A 47 10.47 13.72 -5.87
CA LEU A 47 11.41 12.76 -6.45
C LEU A 47 11.23 12.71 -7.96
N LYS A 48 12.34 12.70 -8.70
CA LYS A 48 12.29 12.52 -10.16
C LYS A 48 12.25 11.03 -10.49
N THR A 49 11.41 10.64 -11.44
CA THR A 49 11.45 9.30 -11.99
C THR A 49 12.81 9.02 -12.64
N LYS A 50 13.36 7.85 -12.37
CA LYS A 50 14.63 7.35 -12.89
C LYS A 50 14.44 6.28 -13.97
N GLN A 51 13.20 5.89 -14.18
CA GLN A 51 12.75 4.91 -15.15
C GLN A 51 11.37 5.34 -15.67
N GLU A 52 11.01 4.84 -16.83
CA GLU A 52 9.65 4.99 -17.33
C GLU A 52 8.70 4.15 -16.48
N CYS A 53 7.52 4.68 -16.22
CA CYS A 53 6.46 3.92 -15.54
C CYS A 53 5.09 4.32 -16.12
N TYR A 54 4.04 3.69 -15.62
CA TYR A 54 2.69 3.82 -16.13
C TYR A 54 1.73 4.10 -15.00
N ILE A 55 0.64 4.80 -15.30
CA ILE A 55 -0.38 5.16 -14.32
C ILE A 55 -1.79 5.01 -14.92
N THR A 56 -2.71 4.44 -14.14
CA THR A 56 -4.11 4.29 -14.55
C THR A 56 -5.04 4.33 -13.35
N ILE A 57 -6.31 4.62 -13.58
CA ILE A 57 -7.36 4.40 -12.58
C ILE A 57 -7.56 2.90 -12.45
N HIS A 58 -7.54 2.38 -11.23
CA HIS A 58 -7.56 0.94 -11.03
C HIS A 58 -8.51 0.55 -9.88
N LYS A 59 -9.31 -0.50 -10.10
CA LYS A 59 -10.35 -0.94 -9.14
C LYS A 59 -9.79 -1.40 -7.79
N HIS A 60 -8.51 -1.76 -7.75
CA HIS A 60 -7.81 -2.20 -6.54
C HIS A 60 -7.09 -1.05 -5.82
N SER A 61 -7.33 0.21 -6.21
CA SER A 61 -6.88 1.35 -5.43
C SER A 61 -7.48 1.32 -4.03
N LEU A 62 -6.69 1.66 -3.02
CA LEU A 62 -7.12 1.59 -1.62
C LEU A 62 -7.60 2.94 -1.07
N GLU A 63 -6.96 4.03 -1.48
CA GLU A 63 -7.18 5.40 -1.03
C GLU A 63 -7.15 6.40 -2.19
N ASN A 64 -6.10 6.39 -3.02
CA ASN A 64 -5.99 7.27 -4.19
C ASN A 64 -6.41 6.55 -5.47
N PRO A 65 -7.15 7.19 -6.38
CA PRO A 65 -7.79 6.50 -7.51
C PRO A 65 -6.81 5.95 -8.56
N TYR A 66 -5.62 6.55 -8.68
CA TYR A 66 -4.61 6.11 -9.65
C TYR A 66 -3.56 5.21 -9.01
N ILE A 67 -3.11 4.20 -9.75
CA ILE A 67 -1.99 3.34 -9.36
C ILE A 67 -0.86 3.50 -10.36
N ILE A 68 0.36 3.67 -9.85
CA ILE A 68 1.59 3.62 -10.64
C ILE A 68 2.12 2.19 -10.66
N ASP A 69 2.60 1.76 -11.83
CA ASP A 69 3.28 0.48 -12.04
C ASP A 69 4.45 0.67 -13.01
N LEU A 70 5.53 -0.09 -12.85
CA LEU A 70 6.72 0.06 -13.71
C LEU A 70 6.53 -0.56 -15.09
N THR A 71 5.85 -1.69 -15.18
CA THR A 71 5.79 -2.52 -16.39
C THR A 71 4.43 -2.47 -17.07
N ASN A 72 3.41 -1.89 -16.42
CA ASN A 72 1.98 -1.93 -16.79
C ASN A 72 1.31 -3.30 -16.70
N SER A 73 2.08 -4.36 -16.38
CA SER A 73 1.59 -5.74 -16.41
C SER A 73 0.44 -5.98 -15.43
N ASN A 74 0.32 -5.14 -14.40
CA ASN A 74 -0.74 -5.21 -13.40
C ASN A 74 -2.04 -4.50 -13.83
N PHE A 75 -2.11 -3.93 -15.04
CA PHE A 75 -3.28 -3.18 -15.53
C PHE A 75 -4.18 -3.97 -16.48
N TYR A 76 -3.97 -5.28 -16.63
CA TYR A 76 -4.69 -6.16 -17.56
C TYR A 76 -6.22 -6.18 -17.36
N GLU A 77 -6.72 -5.78 -16.18
CA GLU A 77 -8.16 -5.70 -15.88
C GLU A 77 -8.73 -4.27 -15.98
N SER A 78 -7.92 -3.29 -16.37
CA SER A 78 -8.35 -1.90 -16.48
C SER A 78 -8.91 -1.60 -17.87
N SER A 79 -10.19 -1.23 -17.94
CA SER A 79 -10.76 -0.60 -19.15
C SER A 79 -10.40 0.90 -19.24
N ASN A 80 -9.70 1.43 -18.24
CA ASN A 80 -9.33 2.84 -18.19
C ASN A 80 -8.08 3.10 -19.03
N PRO A 81 -7.92 4.33 -19.57
CA PRO A 81 -6.68 4.73 -20.22
C PRO A 81 -5.47 4.52 -19.29
N ILE A 82 -4.39 4.03 -19.87
CA ILE A 82 -3.09 3.92 -19.22
C ILE A 82 -2.22 5.05 -19.75
N TYR A 83 -1.77 5.93 -18.87
CA TYR A 83 -0.88 7.03 -19.20
C TYR A 83 0.56 6.63 -18.90
N LYS A 84 1.49 7.05 -19.74
CA LYS A 84 2.92 6.85 -19.51
C LYS A 84 3.44 8.01 -18.67
N ILE A 85 4.24 7.71 -17.67
CA ILE A 85 5.01 8.70 -16.90
C ILE A 85 6.44 8.69 -17.44
N PRO A 86 6.87 9.75 -18.16
CA PRO A 86 8.22 9.83 -18.70
C PRO A 86 9.30 9.88 -17.62
N LEU A 87 10.52 9.51 -17.99
CA LEU A 87 11.72 9.71 -17.16
C LEU A 87 11.89 11.20 -16.81
N GLY A 88 12.31 11.48 -15.57
CA GLY A 88 12.51 12.83 -15.06
C GLY A 88 11.24 13.53 -14.56
N THR A 89 10.08 12.88 -14.65
CA THR A 89 8.81 13.40 -14.12
C THR A 89 8.88 13.51 -12.60
N ILE A 90 8.32 14.59 -12.04
CA ILE A 90 8.34 14.84 -10.59
C ILE A 90 7.15 14.15 -9.93
N LEU A 91 7.44 13.22 -9.02
CA LEU A 91 6.50 12.59 -8.10
C LEU A 91 6.61 13.30 -6.74
N LYS A 92 5.52 13.90 -6.27
CA LYS A 92 5.45 14.47 -4.93
C LYS A 92 4.98 13.39 -3.97
N ILE A 93 5.87 12.91 -3.10
CA ILE A 93 5.55 11.87 -2.13
C ILE A 93 4.98 12.52 -0.87
N GLU A 94 3.79 12.09 -0.47
CA GLU A 94 2.99 12.73 0.59
C GLU A 94 2.84 11.84 1.82
N GLY A 95 2.76 10.52 1.63
CA GLY A 95 2.46 9.59 2.70
C GLY A 95 2.89 8.16 2.37
N ALA A 96 2.98 7.32 3.41
CA ALA A 96 3.07 5.88 3.25
C ALA A 96 2.14 5.22 4.26
N LYS A 97 1.36 4.22 3.81
CA LYS A 97 0.40 3.51 4.66
C LYS A 97 0.48 2.00 4.42
N ALA A 98 0.24 1.23 5.47
CA ALA A 98 -0.05 -0.18 5.40
C ALA A 98 -1.57 -0.38 5.47
N PHE A 99 -2.11 -1.13 4.52
CA PHE A 99 -3.51 -1.54 4.50
C PHE A 99 -3.59 -3.05 4.72
N THR A 100 -4.17 -3.46 5.85
CA THR A 100 -4.35 -4.88 6.18
C THR A 100 -5.79 -5.30 5.91
N ALA A 101 -5.95 -6.25 4.98
CA ALA A 101 -7.23 -6.83 4.63
C ALA A 101 -7.84 -7.57 5.84
N PRO A 102 -9.15 -7.39 6.10
CA PRO A 102 -9.80 -7.91 7.30
C PRO A 102 -9.87 -9.44 7.37
N VAL A 103 -10.05 -10.10 6.22
CA VAL A 103 -10.28 -11.55 6.16
C VAL A 103 -8.97 -12.32 6.01
N SER A 104 -8.15 -11.97 5.01
CA SER A 104 -6.89 -12.68 4.75
C SER A 104 -5.75 -12.27 5.69
N GLY A 105 -5.85 -11.09 6.33
CA GLY A 105 -4.74 -10.50 7.07
C GLY A 105 -3.58 -10.03 6.17
N SER A 106 -3.72 -10.10 4.84
CA SER A 106 -2.73 -9.62 3.87
C SER A 106 -2.53 -8.12 4.07
N THR A 107 -1.27 -7.68 4.13
CA THR A 107 -0.93 -6.28 4.32
C THR A 107 -0.22 -5.75 3.08
N HIS A 108 -0.75 -4.67 2.51
CA HIS A 108 -0.15 -3.98 1.38
C HIS A 108 0.46 -2.66 1.84
N HIS A 109 1.74 -2.46 1.54
CA HIS A 109 2.43 -1.20 1.79
C HIS A 109 2.31 -0.29 0.58
N VAL A 110 1.76 0.91 0.78
CA VAL A 110 1.40 1.83 -0.29
C VAL A 110 2.03 3.19 -0.04
N ILE A 111 2.71 3.71 -1.06
CA ILE A 111 3.14 5.09 -1.16
C ILE A 111 2.04 5.92 -1.77
N LEU A 112 1.72 7.04 -1.12
CA LEU A 112 0.74 8.01 -1.56
C LEU A 112 1.46 9.26 -2.04
N GLY A 113 1.04 9.78 -3.18
CA GLY A 113 1.63 10.99 -3.74
C GLY A 113 0.78 11.65 -4.80
N SER A 114 1.37 12.63 -5.46
CA SER A 114 0.78 13.32 -6.61
C SER A 114 1.76 13.49 -7.76
N VAL A 115 1.23 13.48 -8.98
CA VAL A 115 1.98 13.67 -10.22
C VAL A 115 1.15 14.48 -11.21
N TYR A 116 1.81 15.36 -11.97
CA TYR A 116 1.17 16.05 -13.08
C TYR A 116 1.25 15.20 -14.34
N LEU A 117 0.11 14.93 -14.97
CA LEU A 117 0.00 14.19 -16.22
C LEU A 117 -0.23 15.17 -17.36
N ASN A 118 0.67 15.15 -18.35
CA ASN A 118 0.62 16.06 -19.50
C ASN A 118 -0.56 15.72 -20.43
N GLU A 119 -0.91 14.44 -20.52
CA GLU A 119 -1.94 13.89 -21.39
C GLU A 119 -3.33 14.45 -21.04
N ILE A 120 -3.61 14.59 -19.75
CA ILE A 120 -4.89 15.12 -19.24
C ILE A 120 -4.77 16.51 -18.61
N LYS A 121 -3.54 17.07 -18.60
CA LYS A 121 -3.20 18.40 -18.06
C LYS A 121 -3.62 18.62 -16.61
N GLU A 122 -3.56 17.59 -15.78
CA GLU A 122 -4.03 17.61 -14.40
C GLU A 122 -3.01 17.00 -13.44
N THR A 123 -3.00 17.49 -12.20
CA THR A 123 -2.31 16.80 -11.08
C THR A 123 -3.24 15.77 -10.47
N VAL A 124 -2.86 14.50 -10.57
CA VAL A 124 -3.61 13.39 -9.99
C VAL A 124 -2.92 12.84 -8.75
N LYS A 125 -3.73 12.28 -7.84
CA LYS A 125 -3.25 11.54 -6.67
C LYS A 125 -3.05 10.08 -7.03
N PHE A 126 -1.92 9.51 -6.64
CA PHE A 126 -1.54 8.14 -6.98
C PHE A 126 -1.19 7.29 -5.75
N GLU A 127 -1.21 5.98 -5.98
CA GLU A 127 -0.70 4.92 -5.13
C GLU A 127 0.45 4.21 -5.84
N PHE A 128 1.44 3.77 -5.07
CA PHE A 128 2.47 2.85 -5.55
C PHE A 128 2.73 1.80 -4.48
N PHE A 129 2.53 0.52 -4.81
CA PHE A 129 2.79 -0.58 -3.89
C PHE A 129 4.29 -0.75 -3.71
N TRP A 130 4.77 -0.60 -2.47
CA TRP A 130 6.19 -0.61 -2.17
C TRP A 130 6.50 -1.15 -0.77
N GLY A 131 7.18 -2.28 -0.77
CA GLY A 131 7.38 -3.10 0.41
C GLY A 131 6.60 -4.39 0.24
N ASP A 132 7.32 -5.50 0.19
CA ASP A 132 6.77 -6.85 0.19
C ASP A 132 7.31 -7.62 1.40
N ASN A 133 6.48 -8.48 1.98
CA ASN A 133 6.85 -9.32 3.10
C ASN A 133 6.73 -10.80 2.68
N PRO A 134 7.83 -11.39 2.17
CA PRO A 134 7.82 -12.76 1.66
C PRO A 134 7.61 -13.82 2.74
N THR A 135 7.75 -13.45 4.01
CA THR A 135 7.71 -14.34 5.17
C THR A 135 6.39 -14.32 5.94
N TYR A 136 5.45 -13.44 5.55
CA TYR A 136 4.27 -13.13 6.36
C TYR A 136 3.40 -14.36 6.60
N GLY A 137 3.26 -14.74 7.88
CA GLY A 137 2.44 -15.88 8.31
C GLY A 137 3.08 -17.26 8.12
N LEU A 138 4.32 -17.32 7.62
CA LEU A 138 5.07 -18.57 7.40
C LEU A 138 6.10 -18.84 8.51
N TYR A 139 6.60 -17.80 9.19
CA TYR A 139 7.69 -17.91 10.17
C TYR A 139 7.42 -17.15 11.46
N ASP A 140 8.26 -17.39 12.48
CA ASP A 140 8.26 -16.66 13.74
C ASP A 140 8.39 -15.14 13.50
N PHE A 141 7.82 -14.32 14.39
CA PHE A 141 7.88 -12.85 14.29
C PHE A 141 9.30 -12.30 14.07
N LYS A 142 10.31 -12.94 14.67
CA LYS A 142 11.73 -12.58 14.58
C LYS A 142 12.34 -12.76 13.17
N ASP A 143 11.70 -13.59 12.35
CA ASP A 143 12.14 -13.94 11.00
C ASP A 143 11.33 -13.17 9.94
N ASN A 144 10.37 -12.34 10.35
CA ASN A 144 9.64 -11.48 9.43
C ASN A 144 10.49 -10.28 9.00
N TYR A 145 10.62 -10.14 7.68
CA TYR A 145 11.31 -9.01 7.07
C TYR A 145 10.55 -8.47 5.87
N ASP A 146 10.76 -7.18 5.62
CA ASP A 146 10.26 -6.51 4.43
C ASP A 146 11.41 -6.36 3.42
N ILE A 147 11.12 -6.54 2.14
CA ILE A 147 12.00 -6.19 1.01
C ILE A 147 11.34 -5.09 0.19
N TYR A 148 12.16 -4.29 -0.49
CA TYR A 148 11.68 -3.11 -1.21
C TYR A 148 12.17 -3.16 -2.65
N PRO A 149 11.32 -3.63 -3.58
CA PRO A 149 11.66 -3.73 -4.98
C PRO A 149 11.90 -2.35 -5.58
N LEU A 150 12.40 -2.34 -6.81
CA LEU A 150 12.71 -1.12 -7.54
C LEU A 150 11.46 -0.22 -7.62
N ALA A 151 11.59 1.03 -7.17
CA ALA A 151 10.53 2.04 -7.28
C ALA A 151 10.81 3.05 -8.41
N PRO A 152 9.80 3.78 -8.92
CA PRO A 152 9.97 4.73 -10.03
C PRO A 152 11.08 5.77 -9.84
N TRP A 153 11.40 6.15 -8.61
CA TRP A 153 12.42 7.15 -8.25
C TRP A 153 13.81 6.58 -7.93
N GLN A 154 14.00 5.26 -8.05
CA GLN A 154 15.24 4.59 -7.70
C GLN A 154 16.03 4.15 -8.94
N GLU A 155 17.36 4.14 -8.83
CA GLU A 155 18.24 3.55 -9.84
C GLU A 155 18.43 2.04 -9.62
N SER A 156 18.29 1.58 -8.38
CA SER A 156 18.31 0.17 -8.00
C SER A 156 17.35 -0.09 -6.83
N ALA A 157 16.85 -1.32 -6.72
CA ALA A 157 16.07 -1.76 -5.57
C ALA A 157 16.88 -1.65 -4.26
N LEU A 158 16.22 -1.63 -3.10
CA LEU A 158 16.96 -1.58 -1.83
C LEU A 158 17.69 -2.91 -1.59
N PRO A 159 18.97 -2.88 -1.18
CA PRO A 159 19.80 -4.09 -1.19
C PRO A 159 19.67 -4.94 0.08
N PHE A 160 18.68 -4.69 0.93
CA PHE A 160 18.55 -5.33 2.24
C PHE A 160 17.16 -5.88 2.49
N LYS A 161 17.10 -6.97 3.26
CA LYS A 161 15.97 -7.39 4.08
C LYS A 161 15.91 -6.49 5.31
N TYR A 162 14.72 -5.99 5.64
CA TYR A 162 14.48 -5.14 6.79
C TYR A 162 13.63 -5.88 7.81
N PHE A 163 14.28 -6.46 8.82
CA PHE A 163 13.60 -7.22 9.85
C PHE A 163 12.83 -6.30 10.79
N TRP A 164 11.73 -6.80 11.33
CA TRP A 164 10.87 -6.02 12.23
C TRP A 164 11.50 -5.68 13.58
N ASP A 165 12.54 -6.42 13.98
CA ASP A 165 13.38 -6.13 15.14
C ASP A 165 14.46 -5.05 14.88
N GLY A 166 14.52 -4.53 13.65
CA GLY A 166 15.46 -3.49 13.23
C GLY A 166 16.76 -4.01 12.60
N ARG A 167 16.99 -5.33 12.58
CA ARG A 167 18.13 -5.90 11.85
C ARG A 167 17.99 -5.68 10.35
N LYS A 168 19.14 -5.63 9.66
CA LYS A 168 19.23 -5.59 8.20
C LYS A 168 20.20 -6.64 7.73
N GLU A 169 19.82 -7.39 6.69
CA GLU A 169 20.68 -8.37 6.04
C GLU A 169 20.67 -8.14 4.54
N PRO A 170 21.76 -8.38 3.81
CA PRO A 170 21.77 -8.27 2.35
C PRO A 170 20.67 -9.11 1.70
N HIS A 171 20.04 -8.58 0.67
CA HIS A 171 19.06 -9.28 -0.14
C HIS A 171 19.59 -9.45 -1.57
N ASN A 172 19.54 -10.68 -2.09
CA ASN A 172 19.93 -10.98 -3.46
C ASN A 172 18.70 -10.93 -4.38
N TRP A 173 18.61 -9.88 -5.19
CA TRP A 173 17.53 -9.70 -6.16
C TRP A 173 17.61 -10.63 -7.37
N GLU A 174 18.78 -11.17 -7.70
CA GLU A 174 18.93 -12.10 -8.83
C GLU A 174 18.23 -13.44 -8.54
N GLU A 175 18.40 -13.94 -7.33
CA GLU A 175 17.73 -15.16 -6.85
C GLU A 175 16.21 -14.96 -6.82
N TRP A 176 15.75 -13.81 -6.31
CA TRP A 176 14.32 -13.48 -6.23
C TRP A 176 13.63 -13.45 -7.59
N ASN A 177 14.26 -12.86 -8.60
CA ASN A 177 13.67 -12.75 -9.94
C ASN A 177 13.76 -14.04 -10.77
N SER A 178 14.42 -15.09 -10.24
CA SER A 178 14.56 -16.40 -10.90
C SER A 178 13.51 -17.43 -10.49
N LEU A 179 12.67 -17.08 -9.50
CA LEU A 179 11.54 -17.87 -8.99
C LEU A 179 10.23 -17.51 -9.70
#